data_AF-A0A3B9D326-F1
#
_entry.id   AF-A0A3B9D326-F1
#
_cell.length_a   1.000
_cell.length_b   1.000
_cell.length_c   1.000
_cell.angle_alpha   90.00
_cell.angle_beta   90.00
_cell.angle_gamma   90.00
#
_symmetry.space_group_name_H-M   'P 1'
#
loop_
_entity.id
_entity.type
_entity.pdbx_description
1 polymer ?
#
loop_
_entity_poly.entity_id
_entity_poly.type
_entity_poly.pdbx_seq_one_letter_code
_entity_poly.pdbx_strand_id
1 'polypeptide(L)'
;EIELYGIYGRGLVDQQERGYREAVIGDGSRTRNPSFGGRINHHGGHLEIFGYGKASIAAGLLAIIRRRLLGESAEDLDETYPTAASQRDIVQVIEAASDVAQKNYDAFQAGKGSPVTALLTESGYELSGN
;
A
#
# COMPACT_ATOMS: atom_id res chain seq x y z
N GLU A 1 11.31 8.65 17.66
CA GLU A 1 12.06 9.58 16.79
C GLU A 1 13.54 9.26 16.89
N ILE A 2 14.27 9.29 15.77
CA ILE A 2 15.72 9.09 15.72
C ILE A 2 16.34 10.31 15.03
N GLU A 3 17.26 10.99 15.68
CA GLU A 3 17.99 12.13 15.12
C GLU A 3 19.49 11.85 15.07
N LEU A 4 20.14 12.32 14.00
CA LEU A 4 21.58 12.27 13.83
C LEU A 4 22.11 13.65 13.43
N TYR A 5 23.12 14.12 14.16
CA TYR A 5 23.77 15.41 13.93
C TYR A 5 25.22 15.18 13.51
N GLY A 6 25.64 15.88 12.45
CA GLY A 6 27.01 15.89 11.98
C GLY A 6 27.49 17.32 11.69
N ILE A 7 28.78 17.47 11.46
CA ILE A 7 29.40 18.79 11.18
C ILE A 7 28.87 19.47 9.91
N TYR A 8 28.26 18.70 9.00
CA TYR A 8 27.73 19.19 7.73
C TYR A 8 26.20 19.28 7.68
N GLY A 9 25.50 18.91 8.76
CA GLY A 9 24.05 18.91 8.75
C GLY A 9 23.39 17.98 9.76
N ARG A 10 22.08 17.82 9.59
CA ARG A 10 21.22 17.00 10.46
C ARG A 10 20.32 16.10 9.63
N GLY A 11 20.11 14.88 10.10
CA GLY A 11 19.07 13.97 9.64
C GLY A 11 18.11 13.61 10.77
N LEU A 12 16.81 13.60 10.49
CA LEU A 12 15.75 13.26 11.42
C LEU A 12 14.85 12.20 10.78
N VAL A 13 14.65 11.08 11.45
CA VAL A 13 13.67 10.06 11.10
C VAL A 13 12.60 10.03 12.18
N ASP A 14 11.39 10.41 11.81
CA ASP A 14 10.23 10.21 12.67
C ASP A 14 9.43 8.98 12.20
N GLN A 15 9.17 8.07 13.14
CA GLN A 15 8.37 6.87 12.91
C GLN A 15 6.88 7.19 12.77
N GLN A 16 6.40 8.30 13.32
CA GLN A 16 5.01 8.74 13.20
C GLN A 16 4.77 9.47 11.87
N GLU A 17 5.62 10.45 11.53
CA GLU A 17 5.54 11.14 10.23
C GLU A 17 6.10 10.33 9.05
N ARG A 18 6.77 9.19 9.32
CA ARG A 18 7.25 8.24 8.30
C ARG A 18 8.13 8.92 7.24
N GLY A 19 8.84 9.96 7.65
CA GLY A 19 9.64 10.82 6.79
C GLY A 19 11.06 10.99 7.35
N TYR A 20 12.04 10.91 6.46
CA TYR A 20 13.40 11.38 6.68
C TYR A 20 13.50 12.83 6.28
N ARG A 21 13.85 13.69 7.22
CA ARG A 21 14.15 15.09 6.96
C ARG A 21 15.64 15.31 7.12
N GLU A 22 16.28 15.79 6.07
CA GLU A 22 17.69 16.17 6.09
C GLU A 22 17.84 17.67 5.87
N ALA A 23 18.85 18.25 6.49
CA ALA A 23 19.33 19.59 6.20
C ALA A 23 20.85 19.54 6.10
N VAL A 24 21.39 19.91 4.96
CA VAL A 24 22.83 19.88 4.65
C VAL A 24 23.29 21.30 4.34
N ILE A 25 24.41 21.72 4.95
CA ILE A 25 24.97 23.06 4.76
C ILE A 25 25.28 23.27 3.27
N GLY A 26 24.78 24.37 2.71
CA GLY A 26 24.97 24.71 1.29
C GLY A 26 24.03 24.00 0.31
N ASP A 27 23.28 22.99 0.75
CA ASP A 27 22.43 22.16 -0.11
C ASP A 27 20.94 22.17 0.32
N GLY A 28 20.65 22.85 1.44
CA GLY A 28 19.28 23.13 1.91
C GLY A 28 18.65 21.97 2.67
N SER A 29 17.32 22.03 2.82
CA SER A 29 16.54 21.00 3.50
C SER A 29 15.75 20.16 2.50
N ARG A 30 15.70 18.84 2.73
CA ARG A 30 14.92 17.89 1.94
C ARG A 30 14.12 16.97 2.85
N THR A 31 12.95 16.57 2.37
CA THR A 31 12.14 15.52 2.98
C THR A 31 12.07 14.34 2.03
N ARG A 32 12.42 13.15 2.51
CA ARG A 32 12.34 11.86 1.82
C ARG A 32 11.48 10.92 2.66
N ASN A 33 10.92 9.87 2.07
CA ASN A 33 10.24 8.82 2.82
C ASN A 33 11.10 7.54 2.74
N PRO A 34 11.94 7.26 3.76
CA PRO A 34 12.79 6.06 3.76
C PRO A 34 12.01 4.82 4.23
N SER A 35 10.88 5.03 4.90
CA SER A 35 10.20 4.03 5.74
C SER A 35 9.46 2.97 4.92
N PHE A 36 9.48 3.11 3.60
CA PHE A 36 8.63 2.36 2.69
C PHE A 36 9.31 2.08 1.35
N GLY A 37 10.65 2.10 1.30
CA GLY A 37 11.42 1.75 0.11
C GLY A 37 11.31 0.27 -0.26
N GLY A 38 10.45 -0.08 -1.22
CA GLY A 38 10.48 -1.40 -1.85
C GLY A 38 11.53 -1.42 -2.97
N ARG A 39 12.30 -2.50 -3.07
CA ARG A 39 13.10 -2.79 -4.27
C ARG A 39 12.17 -3.27 -5.37
N ILE A 40 11.97 -2.46 -6.40
CA ILE A 40 11.08 -2.79 -7.52
C ILE A 40 11.94 -2.97 -8.76
N ASN A 41 11.78 -4.12 -9.41
CA ASN A 41 12.38 -4.37 -10.72
C ASN A 41 11.41 -3.87 -11.80
N HIS A 42 11.86 -2.95 -12.64
CA HIS A 42 11.18 -2.54 -13.86
C HIS A 42 11.87 -3.16 -15.08
N HIS A 43 11.09 -3.61 -16.07
CA HIS A 43 11.64 -4.16 -17.30
C HIS A 43 12.40 -3.08 -18.09
N GLY A 44 13.67 -3.34 -18.40
CA GLY A 44 14.55 -2.39 -19.11
C GLY A 44 15.10 -1.23 -18.26
N GLY A 45 14.87 -1.24 -16.95
CA GLY A 45 15.30 -0.19 -16.02
C GLY A 45 16.34 -0.67 -14.99
N HIS A 46 16.81 0.26 -14.16
CA HIS A 46 17.65 -0.05 -13.00
C HIS A 46 16.77 -0.43 -11.80
N LEU A 47 17.38 -1.11 -10.83
CA LEU A 47 16.75 -1.37 -9.53
C LEU A 47 16.45 -0.03 -8.84
N GLU A 48 15.17 0.28 -8.64
CA GLU A 48 14.74 1.51 -8.00
C GLU A 48 14.16 1.23 -6.61
N ILE A 49 14.46 2.12 -5.66
CA ILE A 49 13.88 2.12 -4.32
C ILE A 49 12.73 3.13 -4.33
N PHE A 50 11.50 2.65 -4.41
CA PHE A 50 10.32 3.49 -4.37
C PHE A 50 9.71 3.54 -2.98
N GLY A 51 9.39 4.75 -2.51
CA GLY A 51 8.56 4.93 -1.31
C GLY A 51 7.12 4.48 -1.58
N TYR A 52 6.66 3.49 -0.81
CA TYR A 52 5.29 2.98 -0.79
C TYR A 52 4.28 4.12 -0.51
N GLY A 53 3.17 4.10 -1.23
CA GLY A 53 2.14 5.13 -1.18
C GLY A 53 1.98 5.82 -2.53
N LYS A 54 2.77 6.87 -2.82
CA LYS A 54 2.61 7.65 -4.06
C LYS A 54 2.92 6.83 -5.31
N ALA A 55 3.98 6.02 -5.29
CA ALA A 55 4.35 5.18 -6.42
C ALA A 55 3.29 4.09 -6.67
N SER A 56 2.83 3.42 -5.61
CA SER A 56 1.79 2.38 -5.68
C SER A 56 0.45 2.95 -6.19
N ILE A 57 0.07 4.15 -5.74
CA ILE A 57 -1.15 4.84 -6.23
C ILE A 57 -1.00 5.21 -7.71
N ALA A 58 0.11 5.82 -8.10
CA ALA A 58 0.35 6.22 -9.48
C ALA A 58 0.36 5.01 -10.42
N ALA A 59 1.04 3.94 -10.02
CA ALA A 59 1.16 2.74 -10.81
C ALA A 59 -0.18 1.95 -10.89
N GLY A 60 -0.91 1.86 -9.78
CA GLY A 60 -2.26 1.29 -9.75
C GLY A 60 -3.24 2.08 -10.62
N LEU A 61 -3.21 3.41 -10.57
CA LEU A 61 -4.06 4.26 -11.41
C LEU A 61 -3.72 4.11 -12.91
N LEU A 62 -2.43 4.02 -13.25
CA LEU A 62 -2.00 3.74 -14.62
C LEU A 62 -2.51 2.38 -15.10
N ALA A 63 -2.42 1.33 -14.29
CA ALA A 63 -2.96 0.01 -14.63
C ALA A 63 -4.48 0.05 -14.88
N ILE A 64 -5.23 0.79 -14.05
CA ILE A 64 -6.67 0.99 -14.24
C ILE A 64 -6.96 1.70 -15.56
N ILE A 65 -6.23 2.76 -15.89
CA ILE A 65 -6.38 3.50 -17.15
C ILE A 65 -6.10 2.59 -18.35
N ARG A 66 -4.99 1.87 -18.35
CA ARG A 66 -4.62 0.92 -19.41
C ARG A 66 -5.70 -0.15 -19.62
N ARG A 67 -6.20 -0.74 -18.54
CA ARG A 67 -7.27 -1.75 -18.60
C ARG A 67 -8.61 -1.20 -19.07
N ARG A 68 -9.05 -0.06 -18.50
CA ARG A 68 -10.41 0.47 -18.68
C ARG A 68 -10.57 1.36 -19.90
N LEU A 69 -9.54 2.13 -20.25
CA LEU A 69 -9.61 3.13 -21.32
C LEU A 69 -8.88 2.69 -22.58
N LEU A 70 -7.79 1.91 -22.45
CA LEU A 70 -7.01 1.44 -23.60
C LEU A 70 -7.33 0.00 -24.00
N GLY A 71 -8.10 -0.72 -23.18
CA GLY A 71 -8.58 -2.07 -23.48
C GLY A 71 -7.52 -3.17 -23.38
N GLU A 72 -6.36 -2.87 -22.77
CA GLU A 72 -5.30 -3.85 -22.55
C GLU A 72 -5.79 -5.05 -21.73
N SER A 73 -5.20 -6.23 -21.94
CA SER A 73 -5.59 -7.43 -21.22
C SER A 73 -5.00 -7.48 -19.80
N ALA A 74 -5.40 -8.46 -18.99
CA ALA A 74 -4.76 -8.64 -17.68
C ALA A 74 -3.32 -9.15 -17.84
N GLU A 75 -3.08 -9.97 -18.87
CA GLU A 75 -1.76 -10.49 -19.23
C GLU A 75 -0.80 -9.35 -19.64
N ASP A 76 -1.29 -8.32 -20.33
CA ASP A 76 -0.51 -7.12 -20.71
C ASP A 76 -0.05 -6.27 -19.49
N LEU A 77 -0.63 -6.52 -18.32
CA LEU A 77 -0.41 -5.77 -17.07
C LEU A 77 0.36 -6.55 -16.00
N ASP A 78 0.53 -7.87 -16.15
CA ASP A 78 0.95 -8.80 -15.09
C ASP A 78 2.33 -8.45 -14.47
N GLU A 79 3.22 -7.85 -15.25
CA GLU A 79 4.58 -7.48 -14.81
C GLU A 79 4.73 -6.00 -14.37
N THR A 80 3.64 -5.23 -14.34
CA THR A 80 3.70 -3.86 -13.80
C THR A 80 3.50 -3.85 -12.30
N TYR A 81 4.45 -3.27 -11.56
CA TYR A 81 4.22 -3.01 -10.13
C TYR A 81 3.01 -2.07 -9.96
N PRO A 82 2.11 -2.34 -9.00
CA PRO A 82 2.02 -3.57 -8.22
C PRO A 82 1.40 -4.72 -9.04
N THR A 83 2.02 -5.90 -9.02
CA THR A 83 1.53 -7.07 -9.77
C THR A 83 0.29 -7.67 -9.11
N ALA A 84 -0.52 -8.40 -9.89
CA ALA A 84 -1.70 -9.09 -9.36
C ALA A 84 -1.37 -10.01 -8.18
N ALA A 85 -0.29 -10.80 -8.31
CA ALA A 85 0.19 -11.67 -7.24
C ALA A 85 0.57 -10.89 -5.96
N SER A 86 1.22 -9.73 -6.09
CA SER A 86 1.63 -8.91 -4.93
C SER A 86 0.47 -8.28 -4.17
N GLN A 87 -0.70 -8.12 -4.82
CA GLN A 87 -1.85 -7.43 -4.24
C GLN A 87 -2.93 -8.37 -3.73
N ARG A 88 -2.82 -9.68 -3.99
CA ARG A 88 -3.85 -10.68 -3.65
C ARG A 88 -4.28 -10.60 -2.19
N ASP A 89 -3.33 -10.66 -1.26
CA ASP A 89 -3.61 -10.64 0.18
C ASP A 89 -4.27 -9.33 0.62
N ILE A 90 -3.82 -8.21 0.05
CA ILE A 90 -4.36 -6.87 0.36
C ILE A 90 -5.82 -6.76 -0.12
N VAL A 91 -6.09 -7.19 -1.35
CA VAL A 91 -7.46 -7.19 -1.92
C VAL A 91 -8.36 -8.09 -1.07
N GLN A 92 -7.91 -9.29 -0.74
CA GLN A 92 -8.65 -10.23 0.08
C GLN A 92 -9.00 -9.67 1.47
N VAL A 93 -8.09 -8.95 2.12
CA VAL A 93 -8.36 -8.26 3.40
C VAL A 93 -9.42 -7.18 3.23
N ILE A 94 -9.32 -6.36 2.18
CA ILE A 94 -10.26 -5.25 1.93
C ILE A 94 -11.67 -5.80 1.66
N GLU A 95 -11.79 -6.83 0.82
CA GLU A 95 -13.07 -7.48 0.52
C GLU A 95 -13.68 -8.11 1.77
N ALA A 96 -12.89 -8.90 2.52
CA ALA A 96 -13.32 -9.50 3.77
C ALA A 96 -13.79 -8.47 4.80
N ALA A 97 -13.05 -7.37 4.96
CA ALA A 97 -13.40 -6.31 5.89
C ALA A 97 -14.69 -5.58 5.47
N SER A 98 -14.89 -5.38 4.16
CA SER A 98 -16.10 -4.75 3.63
C SER A 98 -17.34 -5.59 3.92
N ASP A 99 -17.26 -6.90 3.68
CA ASP A 99 -18.36 -7.84 3.95
C ASP A 99 -18.66 -7.96 5.45
N VAL A 100 -17.60 -8.05 6.29
CA VAL A 100 -17.73 -8.08 7.74
C VAL A 100 -18.41 -6.81 8.25
N ALA A 101 -18.01 -5.64 7.76
CA ALA A 101 -18.60 -4.36 8.14
C ALA A 101 -20.08 -4.29 7.77
N GLN A 102 -20.43 -4.68 6.53
CA GLN A 102 -21.81 -4.68 6.07
C GLN A 102 -22.69 -5.63 6.90
N LYS A 103 -22.25 -6.87 7.11
CA LYS A 103 -23.04 -7.84 7.89
C LYS A 103 -23.20 -7.45 9.35
N ASN A 104 -22.15 -6.91 9.96
CA ASN A 104 -22.24 -6.43 11.34
C ASN A 104 -23.18 -5.22 11.45
N TYR A 105 -23.21 -4.36 10.43
CA TYR A 105 -24.19 -3.27 10.34
C TYR A 105 -25.62 -3.80 10.22
N ASP A 106 -25.87 -4.76 9.32
CA ASP A 106 -27.20 -5.35 9.13
C ASP A 106 -27.69 -6.08 10.40
N ALA A 107 -26.81 -6.83 11.06
CA ALA A 107 -27.12 -7.49 12.33
C ALA A 107 -27.46 -6.47 13.42
N PHE A 108 -26.70 -5.39 13.51
CA PHE A 108 -26.96 -4.28 14.44
C PHE A 108 -28.32 -3.64 14.19
N GLN A 109 -28.66 -3.36 12.92
CA GLN A 109 -29.96 -2.79 12.56
C GLN A 109 -31.13 -3.74 12.87
N ALA A 110 -30.91 -5.04 12.82
CA ALA A 110 -31.89 -6.05 13.20
C ALA A 110 -31.99 -6.28 14.73
N GLY A 111 -31.26 -5.52 15.55
CA GLY A 111 -31.22 -5.71 17.01
C GLY A 111 -30.53 -7.00 17.45
N LYS A 112 -29.74 -7.63 16.57
CA LYS A 112 -28.91 -8.80 16.87
C LYS A 112 -27.52 -8.31 17.30
N GLY A 113 -26.84 -9.07 18.17
CA GLY A 113 -25.43 -8.80 18.46
C GLY A 113 -24.54 -9.05 17.23
N SER A 114 -23.44 -8.31 17.08
CA SER A 114 -22.58 -8.34 15.88
C SER A 114 -21.22 -9.01 16.11
N PRO A 115 -21.09 -10.34 15.91
CA PRO A 115 -19.81 -11.02 15.86
C PRO A 115 -19.54 -11.68 14.49
N VAL A 116 -19.87 -11.01 13.38
CA VAL A 116 -19.38 -11.50 12.08
C VAL A 116 -17.91 -11.19 11.97
N THR A 117 -17.14 -12.22 11.62
CA THR A 117 -15.70 -12.18 11.42
C THR A 117 -15.37 -12.88 10.10
N ALA A 118 -14.17 -12.63 9.57
CA ALA A 118 -13.67 -13.29 8.38
C ALA A 118 -12.40 -14.08 8.72
N LEU A 119 -12.32 -15.32 8.24
CA LEU A 119 -11.10 -16.10 8.21
C LEU A 119 -10.49 -16.00 6.83
N LEU A 120 -9.27 -15.48 6.75
CA LEU A 120 -8.50 -15.47 5.50
C LEU A 120 -7.96 -16.88 5.23
N THR A 121 -8.16 -17.37 4.02
CA THR A 121 -7.65 -18.65 3.51
C THR A 121 -6.69 -18.40 2.35
N GLU A 122 -6.04 -19.45 1.84
CA GLU A 122 -5.16 -19.34 0.67
C GLU A 122 -5.87 -18.89 -0.61
N SER A 123 -7.18 -19.14 -0.72
CA SER A 123 -7.94 -18.90 -1.95
C SER A 123 -8.86 -17.68 -1.89
N GLY A 124 -9.12 -17.14 -0.70
CA GLY A 124 -10.14 -16.12 -0.44
C GLY A 124 -10.48 -16.08 1.04
N TYR A 125 -11.68 -15.68 1.42
CA TYR A 125 -12.07 -15.61 2.84
C TYR A 125 -13.41 -16.28 3.11
N GLU A 126 -13.57 -16.74 4.33
CA GLU A 126 -14.80 -17.34 4.82
C GLU A 126 -15.37 -16.49 5.95
N LEU A 127 -16.66 -16.17 5.86
CA LEU A 127 -17.36 -15.40 6.89
C LEU A 127 -17.94 -16.36 7.94
N SER A 128 -17.72 -16.04 9.21
CA SER A 128 -18.23 -16.79 10.35
C SER A 128 -18.91 -15.84 11.34
N GLY A 129 -20.01 -16.27 11.93
CA GLY A 129 -20.87 -15.44 12.79
C GLY A 129 -22.31 -15.36 12.29
N ASN A 130 -23.13 -14.54 12.97
CA ASN A 130 -24.58 -14.44 12.79
C ASN A 130 -25.04 -13.69 11.53
#